data_AF-A0A9D7Z9J7-F1
#
_entry.id   AF-A0A9D7Z9J7-F1
#
_cell.length_a   1.000
_cell.length_b   1.000
_cell.length_c   1.000
_cell.angle_alpha   90.00
_cell.angle_beta   90.00
_cell.angle_gamma   90.00
#
_symmetry.space_group_name_H-M   'P 1'
#
loop_
_entity.id
_entity.type
_entity.pdbx_description
1 polymer ?
#
loop_
_entity_poly.entity_id
_entity_poly.type
_entity_poly.pdbx_seq_one_letter_code
_entity_poly.pdbx_strand_id
1 'polypeptide(L)'
;MAIHQKKMAEKQLLINRFVEIGTELFIMSAACSYADSLKADGPNAANAVELADYYCREATIRIKKLFSDIGRNNDAATLKLNHRFMQGEFEWLEDEIAKS
;
A
#
# COMPACT_ATOMS: atom_id res chain seq x y z
N MET A 1 16.76 -24.59 1.16
CA MET A 1 16.35 -23.49 2.06
C MET A 1 15.70 -22.30 1.32
N ALA A 2 16.22 -21.85 0.17
CA ALA A 2 15.69 -20.68 -0.56
C ALA A 2 14.22 -20.78 -1.03
N ILE A 3 13.72 -21.96 -1.43
CA ILE A 3 12.35 -22.13 -1.94
C ILE A 3 11.29 -21.86 -0.85
N HIS A 4 11.58 -22.24 0.40
CA HIS A 4 10.67 -21.98 1.51
C HIS A 4 10.63 -20.50 1.88
N GLN A 5 11.77 -19.78 1.79
CA GLN A 5 11.81 -18.33 1.99
C GLN A 5 10.99 -17.58 0.93
N LYS A 6 11.06 -18.01 -0.34
CA LYS A 6 10.28 -17.40 -1.44
C LYS A 6 8.76 -17.48 -1.20
N LYS A 7 8.27 -18.66 -0.79
CA LYS A 7 6.86 -18.87 -0.47
C LYS A 7 6.37 -18.08 0.75
N MET A 8 7.29 -17.73 1.66
CA MET A 8 6.98 -16.86 2.80
C MET A 8 6.91 -15.38 2.39
N ALA A 9 7.82 -14.93 1.52
CA ALA A 9 7.82 -13.55 1.03
C ALA A 9 6.53 -13.19 0.25
N GLU A 10 6.04 -14.10 -0.60
CA GLU A 10 4.75 -13.97 -1.32
C GLU A 10 3.59 -13.77 -0.34
N LYS A 11 3.51 -14.62 0.68
CA LYS A 11 2.47 -14.53 1.70
C LYS A 11 2.57 -13.26 2.52
N GLN A 12 3.77 -12.80 2.82
CA GLN A 12 3.99 -11.57 3.58
C GLN A 12 3.55 -10.32 2.80
N LEU A 13 3.81 -10.26 1.49
CA LEU A 13 3.33 -9.17 0.64
C LEU A 13 1.80 -9.09 0.60
N LEU A 14 1.13 -10.23 0.47
CA LEU A 14 -0.33 -10.31 0.54
C LEU A 14 -0.87 -9.85 1.90
N ILE A 15 -0.28 -10.32 3.00
CA ILE A 15 -0.68 -9.92 4.36
C ILE A 15 -0.49 -8.42 4.55
N ASN A 16 0.64 -7.86 4.12
CA ASN A 16 0.91 -6.42 4.22
C ASN A 16 -0.15 -5.61 3.48
N ARG A 17 -0.56 -6.01 2.27
CA ARG A 17 -1.63 -5.33 1.53
C ARG A 17 -2.97 -5.38 2.24
N PHE A 18 -3.33 -6.51 2.87
CA PHE A 18 -4.55 -6.58 3.68
C PHE A 18 -4.48 -5.68 4.91
N VAL A 19 -3.32 -5.61 5.57
CA VAL A 19 -3.09 -4.72 6.71
C VAL A 19 -3.20 -3.25 6.29
N GLU A 20 -2.65 -2.89 5.14
CA GLU A 20 -2.78 -1.53 4.57
C GLU A 20 -4.23 -1.18 4.25
N ILE A 21 -5.00 -2.09 3.62
CA ILE A 21 -6.44 -1.89 3.38
C ILE A 21 -7.17 -1.67 4.71
N GLY A 22 -6.90 -2.50 5.72
CA GLY A 22 -7.49 -2.37 7.05
C GLY A 22 -7.16 -1.02 7.71
N THR A 23 -5.93 -0.55 7.52
CA THR A 23 -5.45 0.74 8.04
C THR A 23 -6.20 1.91 7.39
N GLU A 24 -6.37 1.90 6.07
CA GLU A 24 -7.13 2.93 5.34
C GLU A 24 -8.58 2.99 5.83
N LEU A 25 -9.25 1.83 5.97
CA LEU A 25 -10.62 1.76 6.49
C LEU A 25 -10.73 2.28 7.93
N PHE A 26 -9.74 1.99 8.77
CA PHE A 26 -9.68 2.51 10.13
C PHE A 26 -9.56 4.03 10.16
N ILE A 27 -8.65 4.60 9.36
CA ILE A 27 -8.46 6.06 9.31
C ILE A 27 -9.71 6.75 8.75
N MET A 28 -10.35 6.20 7.70
CA MET A 28 -11.63 6.71 7.19
C MET A 28 -12.69 6.76 8.31
N SER A 29 -12.82 5.69 9.08
CA SER A 29 -13.78 5.60 10.18
C SER A 29 -13.46 6.60 11.29
N ALA A 30 -12.17 6.75 11.65
CA ALA A 30 -11.71 7.68 12.66
C ALA A 30 -11.94 9.14 12.23
N ALA A 31 -11.64 9.48 10.97
CA ALA A 31 -11.86 10.81 10.40
C ALA A 31 -13.34 11.19 10.41
N CYS A 32 -14.22 10.27 9.97
CA CYS A 32 -15.67 10.48 10.01
C CYS A 32 -16.18 10.64 11.45
N SER A 33 -15.73 9.80 12.38
CA SER A 33 -16.14 9.86 13.79
C SER A 33 -15.68 11.15 14.45
N TYR A 34 -14.46 11.60 14.13
CA TYR A 34 -13.92 12.85 14.66
C TYR A 34 -14.65 14.07 14.09
N ALA A 35 -14.93 14.11 12.78
CA ALA A 35 -15.73 15.16 12.18
C ALA A 35 -17.14 15.23 12.77
N ASP A 36 -17.75 14.07 13.08
CA ASP A 36 -19.04 14.00 13.77
C ASP A 36 -18.97 14.58 15.19
N SER A 37 -17.90 14.27 15.94
CA SER A 37 -17.70 14.80 17.29
C SER A 37 -17.56 16.32 17.34
N LEU A 38 -17.05 16.94 16.26
CA LEU A 38 -16.87 18.39 16.15
C LEU A 38 -18.15 19.14 15.75
N LYS A 39 -19.27 18.44 15.49
CA LYS A 39 -20.55 19.08 15.12
C LYS A 39 -21.08 20.06 16.17
N ALA A 40 -20.69 19.91 17.44
CA ALA A 40 -21.08 20.82 18.52
C ALA A 40 -20.28 22.14 18.51
N ASP A 41 -19.15 22.23 17.80
CA ASP A 41 -18.19 23.34 17.88
C ASP A 41 -18.38 24.43 16.80
N GLY A 42 -19.53 24.44 16.12
CA GLY A 42 -19.92 25.53 15.20
C GLY A 42 -19.15 25.51 13.87
N PRO A 43 -18.51 26.61 13.42
CA PRO A 43 -17.86 26.70 12.09
C PRO A 43 -16.82 25.61 11.81
N ASN A 44 -16.19 25.08 12.87
CA ASN A 44 -15.22 24.00 12.81
C ASN A 44 -15.82 22.62 12.49
N ALA A 45 -17.15 22.50 12.46
CA ALA A 45 -17.82 21.28 12.03
C ALA A 45 -17.78 21.13 10.50
N ALA A 46 -17.95 22.24 9.77
CA ALA A 46 -18.08 22.21 8.31
C ALA A 46 -16.74 21.88 7.63
N ASN A 47 -15.65 22.50 8.06
CA ASN A 47 -14.29 22.21 7.56
C ASN A 47 -13.81 20.81 7.96
N ALA A 48 -14.22 20.29 9.13
CA ALA A 48 -13.88 18.93 9.55
C ALA A 48 -14.56 17.87 8.66
N VAL A 49 -15.84 18.08 8.31
CA VAL A 49 -16.57 17.20 7.38
C VAL A 49 -15.95 17.24 5.98
N GLU A 50 -15.60 18.42 5.48
CA GLU A 50 -14.94 18.59 4.18
C GLU A 50 -13.59 17.84 4.13
N LEU A 51 -12.78 17.97 5.18
CA LEU A 51 -11.49 17.28 5.27
C LEU A 51 -11.65 15.75 5.35
N ALA A 52 -12.63 15.27 6.13
CA ALA A 52 -12.93 13.84 6.22
C ALA A 52 -13.42 13.26 4.89
N ASP A 53 -14.27 13.98 4.15
CA ASP A 53 -14.74 13.57 2.81
C ASP A 53 -13.57 13.51 1.82
N TYR A 54 -12.72 14.54 1.80
CA TYR A 54 -11.51 14.54 0.96
C TYR A 54 -10.61 13.33 1.25
N TYR A 55 -10.34 13.06 2.53
CA TYR A 55 -9.53 11.90 2.91
C TYR A 55 -10.17 10.58 2.45
N CYS A 56 -11.49 10.42 2.65
CA CYS A 56 -12.20 9.19 2.27
C CYS A 56 -12.18 8.93 0.76
N ARG A 57 -12.24 9.99 -0.06
CA ARG A 57 -12.11 9.87 -1.52
C ARG A 57 -10.72 9.38 -1.92
N GLU A 58 -9.68 9.97 -1.33
CA GLU A 58 -8.29 9.57 -1.59
C GLU A 58 -8.00 8.14 -1.08
N ALA A 59 -8.49 7.79 0.11
CA ALA A 59 -8.39 6.45 0.67
C ALA A 59 -9.07 5.40 -0.22
N THR A 60 -10.22 5.73 -0.80
CA THR A 60 -10.93 4.85 -1.74
C THR A 60 -10.07 4.55 -2.98
N ILE A 61 -9.32 5.52 -3.49
CA ILE A 61 -8.39 5.31 -4.62
C ILE A 61 -7.25 4.38 -4.19
N ARG A 62 -6.65 4.61 -3.02
CA ARG A 62 -5.57 3.74 -2.47
C ARG A 62 -6.06 2.31 -2.26
N ILE A 63 -7.22 2.11 -1.65
CA ILE A 63 -7.83 0.80 -1.43
C ILE A 63 -8.08 0.07 -2.76
N LYS A 64 -8.62 0.76 -3.78
CA LYS A 64 -8.82 0.17 -5.12
C LYS A 64 -7.51 -0.30 -5.73
N LYS A 65 -6.43 0.48 -5.57
CA LYS A 65 -5.09 0.10 -6.03
C LYS A 65 -4.59 -1.14 -5.29
N LEU A 66 -4.70 -1.18 -3.96
CA LEU A 66 -4.29 -2.33 -3.15
C LEU A 66 -5.04 -3.60 -3.54
N PHE A 67 -6.36 -3.54 -3.78
CA PHE A 67 -7.13 -4.67 -4.29
C PHE A 67 -6.74 -5.09 -5.71
N SER A 68 -6.49 -4.13 -6.60
CA SER A 68 -5.97 -4.41 -7.94
C SER A 68 -4.63 -5.13 -7.87
N ASP A 69 -3.76 -4.72 -6.95
CA ASP A 69 -2.44 -5.32 -6.77
C ASP A 69 -2.56 -6.74 -6.18
N ILE A 70 -3.52 -7.01 -5.29
CA ILE A 70 -3.82 -8.38 -4.84
C ILE A 70 -4.26 -9.29 -6.02
N GLY A 71 -5.11 -8.78 -6.93
CA GLY A 71 -5.61 -9.55 -8.08
C GLY A 71 -4.60 -9.69 -9.22
N ARG A 72 -3.74 -8.67 -9.43
CA ARG A 72 -2.63 -8.71 -10.36
C ARG A 72 -1.44 -9.33 -9.65
N ASN A 73 -1.32 -10.65 -9.78
CA ASN A 73 -0.22 -11.48 -9.28
C ASN A 73 1.14 -11.15 -9.95
N ASN A 74 1.51 -9.87 -10.01
CA ASN A 74 2.81 -9.37 -10.45
C ASN A 74 3.92 -9.83 -9.50
N ASP A 75 3.55 -10.33 -8.32
CA ASP A 75 4.43 -10.99 -7.37
C ASP A 75 5.23 -12.11 -8.05
N ALA A 76 4.64 -12.91 -8.94
CA ALA A 76 5.39 -13.95 -9.66
C ALA A 76 6.48 -13.39 -10.59
N ALA A 77 6.19 -12.29 -11.30
CA ALA A 77 7.15 -11.63 -12.18
C ALA A 77 8.24 -10.90 -11.38
N THR A 78 7.85 -10.15 -10.34
CA THR A 78 8.75 -9.48 -9.40
C THR A 78 9.64 -10.47 -8.66
N LEU A 79 9.13 -11.63 -8.28
CA LEU A 79 9.94 -12.66 -7.62
C LEU A 79 10.86 -13.39 -8.58
N LYS A 80 10.45 -13.54 -9.84
CA LYS A 80 11.34 -14.04 -10.89
C LYS A 80 12.48 -13.04 -11.13
N LEU A 81 12.19 -11.75 -11.18
CA LEU A 81 13.18 -10.68 -11.32
C LEU A 81 14.10 -10.59 -10.11
N ASN A 82 13.56 -10.60 -8.89
CA ASN A 82 14.35 -10.64 -7.65
C ASN A 82 15.23 -11.88 -7.55
N HIS A 83 14.76 -13.04 -8.01
CA HIS A 83 15.59 -14.25 -8.05
C HIS A 83 16.78 -14.06 -9.00
N ARG A 84 16.54 -13.52 -10.20
CA ARG A 84 17.60 -13.22 -11.18
C ARG A 84 18.58 -12.16 -10.66
N PHE A 85 18.08 -11.15 -9.95
CA PHE A 85 18.89 -10.15 -9.26
C PHE A 85 19.78 -10.76 -8.19
N MET A 86 19.23 -11.60 -7.31
CA MET A 86 20.00 -12.30 -6.28
C MET A 86 20.99 -13.33 -6.87
N GLN A 87 20.79 -13.76 -8.12
CA GLN A 87 21.74 -14.60 -8.87
C GLN A 87 22.85 -13.79 -9.56
N GLY A 88 22.89 -12.47 -9.39
CA GLY A 88 23.90 -11.62 -10.01
C GLY A 88 23.67 -11.34 -11.50
N GLU A 89 22.51 -11.73 -12.07
CA GLU A 89 22.23 -11.55 -13.51
C GLU A 89 22.08 -10.08 -13.93
N PHE A 90 22.06 -9.15 -12.97
CA PHE A 90 22.00 -7.71 -13.20
C PHE A 90 23.24 -6.95 -12.67
N GLU A 91 24.35 -7.63 -12.34
CA GLU A 91 25.60 -6.96 -11.92
C GLU A 91 26.12 -5.97 -12.99
N TRP A 92 25.86 -6.25 -14.27
CA TRP A 92 26.15 -5.34 -15.39
C TRP A 92 25.48 -3.96 -15.24
N LEU A 93 24.35 -3.88 -14.53
CA LEU A 93 23.61 -2.64 -14.30
C LEU A 93 24.34 -1.72 -13.31
N GLU A 94 25.06 -2.29 -12.34
CA GLU A 94 25.85 -1.53 -11.37
C GLU A 94 27.07 -0.87 -12.06
N ASP A 95 27.69 -1.58 -13.01
CA ASP A 95 28.82 -1.09 -13.81
C ASP A 95 28.44 0.02 -14.80
N GLU A 96 27.19 0.05 -15.28
CA GLU A 96 26.68 1.08 -16.20
C GLU A 96 26.12 2.31 -15.47
N ILE A 97 25.48 2.13 -14.30
CA ILE A 97 24.95 3.24 -13.49
C ILE A 97 26.09 4.02 -12.80
N ALA A 98 27.14 3.33 -12.33
CA ALA A 98 28.28 3.97 -11.66
C ALA A 98 29.25 4.69 -12.63
N LYS A 99 29.08 4.53 -13.96
CA LYS A 99 29.90 5.19 -14.99
C LYS A 99 29.21 6.38 -15.66
N SER A 100 28.01 6.77 -15.22
CA SER A 100 27.28 7.95 -15.70
C SER A 100 27.49 9.18 -14.83
#